data_AF-A0AAD2FGM7-F1
#
_entry.id   AF-A0AAD2FGM7-F1
#
_cell.length_a   1.000
_cell.length_b   1.000
_cell.length_c   1.000
_cell.angle_alpha   90.00
_cell.angle_beta   90.00
_cell.angle_gamma   90.00
#
_symmetry.space_group_name_H-M   'P 1'
#
loop_
_entity.id
_entity.type
_entity.pdbx_description
1 polymer ?
#
loop_
_entity_poly.entity_id
_entity_poly.type
_entity_poly.pdbx_seq_one_letter_code
_entity_poly.pdbx_strand_id
1 'polypeptide(L)'
;MARPPYVDPNTNIIYDCDNPEYQGYLTKQSMWLKDWRRRYVMLKGSKLFFCKNEYGAPHGMIDLASCTTVKSADLKSKKRHSFEISTPETTFLLYADTEQEKDDWIGRVGKAIVRCSSTYHGQNNKQQQQQQRQQQPGPYGQMQGQHFGGMDDDSDDDDIYYEDPNNPNPYFND
;
A
#
# COMPACT_ATOMS: atom_id res chain seq x y z
N MET A 1 10.27 18.47 -21.52
CA MET A 1 10.73 17.35 -22.38
C MET A 1 10.09 16.09 -21.84
N ALA A 2 9.51 15.24 -22.69
CA ALA A 2 8.92 13.96 -22.28
C ALA A 2 10.01 12.92 -22.05
N ARG A 3 9.85 12.06 -21.05
CA ARG A 3 10.80 10.98 -20.75
C ARG A 3 10.44 9.71 -21.54
N PRO A 4 11.44 8.90 -21.93
CA PRO A 4 11.16 7.58 -22.49
C PRO A 4 10.40 6.71 -21.47
N PRO A 5 9.43 5.88 -21.89
CA PRO A 5 8.78 4.95 -21.00
C PRO A 5 9.76 3.85 -20.55
N TYR A 6 9.44 3.21 -19.43
CA TYR A 6 10.11 1.97 -19.04
C TYR A 6 9.35 0.77 -19.64
N VAL A 7 10.08 -0.15 -20.27
CA VAL A 7 9.53 -1.43 -20.74
C VAL A 7 10.13 -2.52 -19.87
N ASP A 8 9.29 -3.23 -19.12
CA ASP A 8 9.74 -4.34 -18.29
C ASP A 8 10.18 -5.52 -19.19
N PRO A 9 11.46 -5.92 -19.14
CA PRO A 9 11.97 -6.98 -20.01
C PRO A 9 11.35 -8.36 -19.74
N ASN A 10 10.75 -8.57 -18.56
CA ASN A 10 10.17 -9.87 -18.21
C ASN A 10 8.70 -9.97 -18.63
N THR A 11 7.95 -8.88 -18.53
CA THR A 11 6.49 -8.85 -18.75
C THR A 11 6.07 -8.14 -20.03
N ASN A 12 6.97 -7.38 -20.67
CA ASN A 12 6.70 -6.46 -21.79
C ASN A 12 5.67 -5.37 -21.47
N ILE A 13 5.36 -5.14 -20.19
CA ILE A 13 4.47 -4.05 -19.77
C ILE A 13 5.22 -2.73 -19.93
N ILE A 14 4.54 -1.75 -20.53
CA ILE A 14 5.06 -0.40 -20.73
C ILE A 14 4.53 0.51 -19.62
N TYR A 15 5.44 1.17 -18.93
CA TYR A 15 5.16 2.12 -17.87
C TYR A 15 5.55 3.53 -18.32
N ASP A 16 4.58 4.45 -18.27
CA ASP A 16 4.86 5.87 -18.47
C ASP A 16 5.65 6.42 -17.27
N CYS A 17 6.72 7.18 -17.53
CA CYS A 17 7.61 7.76 -16.53
C CYS A 17 7.51 9.29 -16.41
N ASP A 18 6.57 9.92 -17.10
CA ASP A 18 6.30 11.35 -16.94
C ASP A 18 5.53 11.67 -15.65
N ASN A 19 5.62 12.91 -15.17
CA ASN A 19 4.91 13.41 -13.99
C ASN A 19 5.01 12.51 -12.73
N PRO A 20 6.22 12.18 -12.24
CA PRO A 20 6.36 11.36 -11.03
C PRO A 20 5.90 12.11 -9.77
N GLU A 21 5.41 11.36 -8.78
CA GLU A 21 4.98 11.87 -7.46
C GLU A 21 6.16 12.46 -6.67
N TYR A 22 7.36 11.91 -6.90
CA TYR A 22 8.61 12.41 -6.35
C TYR A 22 9.78 11.98 -7.23
N GLN A 23 10.81 12.82 -7.31
CA GLN A 23 11.97 12.55 -8.13
C GLN A 23 13.21 13.24 -7.56
N GLY A 24 14.37 12.67 -7.81
CA GLY A 24 15.63 13.24 -7.32
C GLY A 24 16.81 12.30 -7.54
N TYR A 25 18.01 12.82 -7.33
CA TYR A 25 19.21 11.99 -7.39
C TYR A 25 19.40 11.21 -6.10
N LEU A 26 19.72 9.92 -6.25
CA LEU A 26 20.19 9.06 -5.17
C LEU A 26 21.41 8.29 -5.65
N THR A 27 22.26 7.86 -4.73
CA THR A 27 23.34 6.93 -5.05
C THR A 27 22.96 5.54 -4.60
N LYS A 28 22.87 4.60 -5.55
CA LYS A 28 22.43 3.22 -5.31
C LYS A 28 23.60 2.25 -5.38
N GLN A 29 23.63 1.26 -4.49
CA GLN A 29 24.58 0.16 -4.58
C GLN A 29 24.17 -0.86 -5.65
N SER A 30 25.14 -1.29 -6.45
CA SER A 30 25.01 -2.42 -7.37
C SER A 30 24.85 -3.72 -6.59
N MET A 31 23.90 -4.56 -7.01
CA MET A 31 23.64 -5.84 -6.34
C MET A 31 24.84 -6.80 -6.43
N TRP A 32 25.48 -6.85 -7.61
CA TRP A 32 26.55 -7.78 -7.92
C TRP A 32 27.94 -7.19 -7.63
N LEU A 33 28.19 -5.99 -8.15
CA LEU A 33 29.52 -5.36 -8.09
C LEU A 33 29.78 -4.64 -6.77
N LYS A 34 28.75 -4.40 -5.95
CA LYS A 34 28.80 -3.60 -4.71
C LYS A 34 29.29 -2.15 -4.87
N ASP A 35 29.55 -1.70 -6.10
CA ASP A 35 29.80 -0.30 -6.46
C ASP A 35 28.60 0.59 -6.20
N TRP A 36 28.87 1.84 -5.81
CA TRP A 36 27.88 2.89 -5.63
C TRP A 36 27.78 3.74 -6.89
N ARG A 37 26.57 3.93 -7.43
CA ARG A 37 26.34 4.69 -8.66
C ARG A 37 25.21 5.69 -8.50
N ARG A 38 25.45 6.93 -8.89
CA ARG A 38 24.43 8.00 -8.89
C ARG A 38 23.38 7.70 -9.96
N ARG A 39 22.12 7.84 -9.58
CA ARG A 39 20.95 7.55 -10.40
C ARG A 39 19.92 8.62 -10.17
N TYR A 40 19.25 9.02 -11.23
CA TYR A 40 18.02 9.79 -11.11
C TYR A 40 16.89 8.81 -10.82
N VAL A 41 16.18 9.02 -9.72
CA VAL A 41 15.15 8.11 -9.24
C VAL A 41 13.80 8.80 -9.33
N MET A 42 12.79 8.05 -9.77
CA MET A 42 11.42 8.55 -9.91
C MET A 42 10.46 7.59 -9.21
N LEU A 43 9.63 8.14 -8.33
CA LEU A 43 8.51 7.45 -7.70
C LEU A 43 7.23 7.78 -8.47
N LYS A 44 6.55 6.75 -8.97
CA LYS A 44 5.24 6.90 -9.62
C LYS A 44 4.35 5.70 -9.29
N GLY A 45 3.23 5.95 -8.61
CA GLY A 45 2.32 4.91 -8.16
C GLY A 45 3.01 3.93 -7.20
N SER A 46 3.15 2.68 -7.64
CA SER A 46 3.80 1.60 -6.89
C SER A 46 5.19 1.27 -7.40
N LYS A 47 5.81 2.12 -8.23
CA LYS A 47 7.06 1.82 -8.92
C LYS A 47 8.13 2.87 -8.63
N LEU A 48 9.35 2.40 -8.39
CA LEU A 48 10.57 3.22 -8.41
C LEU A 48 11.38 2.93 -9.65
N PHE A 49 11.60 3.96 -10.48
CA PHE A 49 12.37 3.86 -11.71
C PHE A 49 13.77 4.47 -11.55
N PHE A 50 14.77 3.86 -12.19
CA PHE A 50 16.17 4.30 -12.14
C PHE A 50 16.68 4.71 -13.51
N CYS A 51 17.13 5.96 -13.62
CA CYS A 51 17.67 6.54 -14.86
C CYS A 51 19.14 6.95 -14.67
N LYS A 52 19.88 7.03 -15.78
CA LYS A 52 21.29 7.52 -15.74
C LYS A 52 21.35 9.01 -15.41
N ASN A 53 20.39 9.79 -15.91
CA ASN A 53 20.21 11.21 -15.70
C ASN A 53 18.70 11.54 -15.77
N GLU A 54 18.34 12.80 -15.53
CA GLU A 54 16.95 13.25 -15.36
C GLU A 54 16.00 12.96 -16.54
N TYR A 55 16.50 12.97 -17.77
CA TYR A 55 15.72 12.74 -18.99
C TYR A 55 16.12 11.46 -19.73
N GLY A 56 16.96 10.64 -19.09
CA GLY A 56 17.45 9.39 -19.67
C GLY A 56 16.41 8.29 -19.56
N ALA A 57 16.49 7.31 -20.46
CA ALA A 57 15.64 6.13 -20.39
C ALA A 57 15.84 5.39 -19.05
N PRO A 58 14.75 5.00 -18.36
CA PRO A 58 14.84 4.14 -17.20
C PRO A 58 15.42 2.78 -17.58
N HIS A 59 16.38 2.30 -16.80
CA HIS A 59 17.07 1.01 -17.05
C HIS A 59 16.85 0.00 -15.92
N GLY A 60 15.97 0.33 -14.98
CA GLY A 60 15.62 -0.55 -13.88
C GLY A 60 14.42 -0.03 -13.13
N MET A 61 13.73 -0.95 -12.47
CA MET A 61 12.51 -0.70 -11.71
C MET A 61 12.55 -1.54 -10.43
N ILE A 62 12.03 -1.00 -9.34
CA ILE A 62 11.61 -1.77 -8.17
C ILE A 62 10.09 -1.67 -8.09
N ASP A 63 9.43 -2.82 -7.96
CA ASP A 63 8.01 -2.88 -7.62
C ASP A 63 7.82 -2.76 -6.12
N LEU A 64 7.26 -1.64 -5.66
CA LEU A 64 7.00 -1.40 -4.25
C LEU A 64 5.87 -2.27 -3.71
N ALA A 65 5.03 -2.86 -4.57
CA ALA A 65 4.00 -3.80 -4.14
C ALA A 65 4.59 -5.11 -3.59
N SER A 66 5.81 -5.48 -3.98
CA SER A 66 6.53 -6.64 -3.43
C SER A 66 7.52 -6.28 -2.32
N CYS A 67 7.64 -5.00 -1.96
CA CYS A 67 8.54 -4.56 -0.90
C CYS A 67 7.90 -4.80 0.48
N THR A 68 8.74 -5.18 1.43
CA THR A 68 8.33 -5.42 2.83
C THR A 68 8.58 -4.22 3.72
N THR A 69 9.72 -3.54 3.54
CA THR A 69 10.13 -2.44 4.42
C THR A 69 10.97 -1.40 3.70
N VAL A 70 10.96 -0.18 4.24
CA VAL A 70 11.93 0.87 3.96
C VAL A 70 12.40 1.49 5.28
N LYS A 71 13.71 1.64 5.49
CA LYS A 71 14.27 2.15 6.76
C LYS A 71 15.69 2.68 6.59
N SER A 72 16.15 3.47 7.56
CA SER A 72 17.54 3.95 7.63
C SER A 72 18.54 2.79 7.65
N ALA A 73 19.69 2.99 7.02
CA ALA A 73 20.70 1.95 6.82
C ALA A 73 22.14 2.45 7.01
N ASP A 74 22.35 3.55 7.73
CA ASP A 74 23.66 4.20 7.90
C ASP A 74 24.74 3.25 8.43
N LEU A 75 24.40 2.44 9.44
CA LEU A 75 25.32 1.46 10.02
C LEU A 75 25.61 0.30 9.05
N LYS A 76 24.58 -0.18 8.32
CA LYS A 76 24.68 -1.32 7.42
C LYS A 76 25.47 -0.98 6.15
N SER A 77 25.21 0.19 5.57
CA SER A 77 25.85 0.64 4.34
C SER A 77 27.20 1.32 4.57
N LYS A 78 27.47 1.77 5.80
CA LYS A 78 28.58 2.66 6.16
C LYS A 78 28.58 3.96 5.33
N LYS A 79 27.39 4.44 4.94
CA LYS A 79 27.15 5.69 4.23
C LYS A 79 26.16 6.55 5.01
N ARG A 80 26.49 7.84 5.13
CA ARG A 80 25.58 8.82 5.72
C ARG A 80 24.34 8.98 4.84
N HIS A 81 23.22 9.27 5.49
CA HIS A 81 21.94 9.55 4.85
C HIS A 81 21.46 8.38 3.99
N SER A 82 21.78 7.16 4.44
CA SER A 82 21.47 5.95 3.69
C SER A 82 20.24 5.25 4.23
N PHE A 83 19.58 4.56 3.33
CA PHE A 83 18.40 3.79 3.63
C PHE A 83 18.37 2.54 2.77
N GLU A 84 17.55 1.59 3.19
CA GLU A 84 17.31 0.37 2.47
C GLU A 84 15.85 0.19 2.11
N ILE A 85 15.60 -0.42 0.96
CA ILE A 85 14.30 -0.91 0.53
C ILE A 85 14.44 -2.43 0.44
N SER A 86 13.65 -3.17 1.22
CA SER A 86 13.72 -4.63 1.25
C SER A 86 12.53 -5.26 0.55
N THR A 87 12.82 -6.32 -0.19
CA THR A 87 11.90 -7.31 -0.74
C THR A 87 12.24 -8.67 -0.10
N PRO A 88 11.38 -9.69 -0.20
CA PRO A 88 11.74 -11.03 0.28
C PRO A 88 13.03 -11.58 -0.36
N GLU A 89 13.30 -11.22 -1.62
CA GLU A 89 14.41 -11.76 -2.40
C GLU A 89 15.69 -10.92 -2.24
N THR A 90 15.56 -9.61 -2.00
CA THR A 90 16.72 -8.72 -1.99
C THR A 90 16.54 -7.44 -1.20
N THR A 91 17.67 -6.85 -0.79
CA THR A 91 17.73 -5.52 -0.17
C THR A 91 18.49 -4.54 -1.06
N PHE A 92 17.85 -3.43 -1.40
CA PHE A 92 18.44 -2.34 -2.15
C PHE A 92 18.96 -1.27 -1.19
N LEU A 93 20.24 -0.94 -1.28
CA LEU A 93 20.87 0.13 -0.50
C LEU A 93 21.02 1.40 -1.34
N LEU A 94 20.59 2.53 -0.78
CA LEU A 94 20.65 3.86 -1.38
C LEU A 94 21.13 4.89 -0.36
N TYR A 95 21.69 6.01 -0.82
CA TYR A 95 21.88 7.19 0.02
C TYR A 95 21.53 8.48 -0.73
N ALA A 96 21.06 9.46 0.04
CA ALA A 96 20.75 10.82 -0.39
C ALA A 96 21.90 11.78 -0.08
N ASP A 97 21.88 12.97 -0.67
CA ASP A 97 22.90 13.99 -0.41
C ASP A 97 22.66 14.65 0.96
N THR A 98 21.39 14.78 1.37
CA THR A 98 20.98 15.38 2.64
C THR A 98 20.13 14.43 3.50
N GLU A 99 20.05 14.72 4.80
CA GLU A 99 19.17 13.99 5.72
C GLU A 99 17.69 14.20 5.40
N GLN A 100 17.30 15.44 5.06
CA GLN A 100 15.93 15.75 4.66
C GLN A 100 15.49 14.92 3.46
N GLU A 101 16.33 14.83 2.42
CA GLU A 101 16.02 14.00 1.25
C GLU A 101 15.89 12.51 1.61
N LYS A 102 16.75 11.98 2.49
CA LYS A 102 16.64 10.60 3.02
C LYS A 102 15.27 10.39 3.65
N ASP A 103 14.86 11.28 4.56
CA ASP A 103 13.60 11.16 5.28
C ASP A 103 12.39 11.28 4.35
N ASP A 104 12.44 12.19 3.38
CA ASP A 104 11.41 12.32 2.33
C ASP A 104 11.29 11.05 1.48
N TRP A 105 12.41 10.46 1.07
CA TRP A 105 12.41 9.20 0.33
C TRP A 105 11.85 8.05 1.16
N ILE A 106 12.29 7.87 2.42
CA ILE A 106 11.76 6.84 3.31
C ILE A 106 10.26 7.01 3.50
N GLY A 107 9.79 8.23 3.80
CA GLY A 107 8.38 8.50 4.07
C GLY A 107 7.48 8.26 2.85
N ARG A 108 7.91 8.69 1.66
CA ARG A 108 7.12 8.53 0.42
C ARG A 108 7.12 7.08 -0.06
N VAL A 109 8.26 6.40 -0.02
CA VAL A 109 8.36 4.98 -0.39
C VAL A 109 7.56 4.13 0.60
N GLY A 110 7.63 4.41 1.91
CA GLY A 110 6.87 3.68 2.92
C GLY A 110 5.37 3.81 2.71
N LYS A 111 4.88 5.02 2.45
CA LYS A 111 3.46 5.26 2.09
C LYS A 111 3.05 4.49 0.84
N ALA A 112 3.90 4.46 -0.18
CA ALA A 112 3.62 3.72 -1.41
C ALA A 112 3.57 2.21 -1.19
N ILE A 113 4.46 1.63 -0.37
CA ILE A 113 4.42 0.21 0.02
C ILE A 113 3.10 -0.12 0.70
N VAL A 114 2.71 0.64 1.73
CA VAL A 114 1.47 0.42 2.49
C VAL A 114 0.23 0.51 1.60
N ARG A 115 0.18 1.48 0.67
CA ARG A 115 -0.93 1.62 -0.29
C ARG A 115 -1.11 0.40 -1.19
N CYS A 116 -0.03 -0.34 -1.43
CA CYS A 116 -0.04 -1.50 -2.33
C CYS A 116 -0.17 -2.83 -1.59
N SER A 117 0.21 -2.90 -0.31
CA SER A 117 -0.02 -4.09 0.51
C SER A 117 -1.53 -4.26 0.74
N SER A 118 -2.09 -5.36 0.27
CA SER A 118 -3.54 -5.63 0.19
C SER A 118 -4.29 -5.74 1.53
N THR A 119 -3.71 -5.32 2.65
CA THR A 119 -4.36 -5.28 3.97
C THR A 119 -5.46 -4.21 4.12
N TYR A 120 -5.84 -3.49 3.06
CA TYR A 120 -6.91 -2.48 3.08
C TYR A 120 -7.89 -2.48 1.88
N HIS A 121 -7.99 -3.55 1.09
CA HIS A 121 -8.93 -3.58 -0.06
C HIS A 121 -10.38 -4.02 0.30
N GLY A 122 -10.81 -3.86 1.55
CA GLY A 122 -12.11 -4.33 2.04
C GLY A 122 -13.31 -3.37 1.97
N GLN A 123 -13.21 -2.13 1.46
CA GLN A 123 -14.32 -1.16 1.63
C GLN A 123 -14.75 -0.29 0.42
N ASN A 124 -14.06 -0.30 -0.72
CA ASN A 124 -14.42 0.63 -1.82
C ASN A 124 -15.50 0.15 -2.82
N ASN A 125 -16.15 -1.00 -2.58
CA ASN A 125 -17.12 -1.56 -3.53
C ASN A 125 -18.62 -1.36 -3.18
N LYS A 126 -18.97 -0.54 -2.18
CA LYS A 126 -20.39 -0.37 -1.76
C LYS A 126 -21.11 0.87 -2.31
N GLN A 127 -20.45 1.83 -2.95
CA GLN A 127 -21.11 3.09 -3.35
C GLN A 127 -21.76 3.13 -4.74
N GLN A 128 -21.63 2.08 -5.57
CA GLN A 128 -22.16 2.13 -6.95
C GLN A 128 -23.52 1.45 -7.15
N GLN A 129 -24.11 0.80 -6.13
CA GLN A 129 -25.36 0.05 -6.28
C GLN A 129 -26.63 0.78 -5.80
N GLN A 130 -26.53 1.99 -5.23
CA GLN A 130 -27.70 2.70 -4.69
C GLN A 130 -28.42 3.65 -5.68
N GLN A 131 -27.89 3.88 -6.88
CA GLN A 131 -28.45 4.88 -7.80
C GLN A 131 -29.40 4.33 -8.88
N GLN A 132 -29.65 3.01 -8.95
CA GLN A 132 -30.55 2.42 -9.95
C GLN A 132 -31.95 2.05 -9.44
N ARG A 133 -32.30 2.36 -8.19
CA ARG A 133 -33.57 1.91 -7.58
C ARG A 133 -34.68 2.95 -7.52
N GLN A 134 -34.66 3.97 -8.38
CA GLN A 134 -35.72 5.00 -8.44
C GLN A 134 -36.27 5.19 -9.85
N GLN A 135 -36.87 4.17 -10.47
CA GLN A 135 -37.85 4.39 -11.55
C GLN A 135 -38.85 3.23 -11.63
N GLN A 136 -39.95 3.27 -10.87
CA GLN A 136 -41.28 2.79 -11.30
C GLN A 136 -42.38 3.53 -10.49
N PRO A 137 -43.45 4.04 -11.13
CA PRO A 137 -44.61 4.58 -10.43
C PRO A 137 -45.64 3.46 -10.18
N GLY A 138 -46.00 3.24 -8.92
CA GLY A 138 -47.08 2.32 -8.52
C GLY A 138 -48.32 3.10 -8.05
N PRO A 139 -49.53 2.78 -8.52
CA PRO A 139 -50.76 3.50 -8.17
C PRO A 139 -51.55 2.83 -7.02
N TYR A 140 -52.45 3.61 -6.41
CA TYR A 140 -53.48 3.24 -5.40
C TYR A 140 -52.94 2.90 -4.00
N GLY A 141 -53.58 3.20 -2.88
CA GLY A 141 -54.99 3.46 -2.57
C GLY A 141 -55.27 2.86 -1.18
N GLN A 142 -56.10 3.51 -0.38
CA GLN A 142 -56.29 3.30 1.06
C GLN A 142 -57.00 2.00 1.50
N MET A 143 -56.66 1.59 2.74
CA MET A 143 -57.48 1.07 3.86
C MET A 143 -57.99 -0.39 3.94
N GLN A 144 -57.60 -0.97 5.10
CA GLN A 144 -58.34 -1.77 6.09
C GLN A 144 -58.87 -3.18 5.78
N GLY A 145 -58.42 -4.13 6.63
CA GLY A 145 -59.09 -5.41 6.90
C GLY A 145 -58.39 -6.18 8.03
N GLN A 146 -59.10 -6.39 9.14
CA GLN A 146 -58.70 -7.12 10.35
C GLN A 146 -58.66 -8.64 10.13
N HIS A 147 -57.64 -9.38 10.63
CA HIS A 147 -57.84 -10.71 11.26
C HIS A 147 -56.56 -11.31 11.89
N PHE A 148 -56.67 -11.65 13.19
CA PHE A 148 -56.20 -12.84 13.94
C PHE A 148 -54.72 -13.32 13.88
N GLY A 149 -54.07 -13.26 15.06
CA GLY A 149 -53.51 -14.45 15.75
C GLY A 149 -52.04 -14.83 15.54
N GLY A 150 -51.30 -15.00 16.65
CA GLY A 150 -50.02 -15.72 16.77
C GLY A 150 -48.94 -14.90 17.50
N MET A 151 -48.69 -15.12 18.80
CA MET A 151 -47.69 -16.08 19.36
C MET A 151 -46.28 -15.70 18.90
N ASP A 152 -45.53 -14.95 19.71
CA ASP A 152 -44.63 -15.41 20.79
C ASP A 152 -43.21 -15.15 20.28
N ASP A 153 -42.46 -14.32 20.98
CA ASP A 153 -41.28 -14.73 21.74
C ASP A 153 -40.34 -13.54 21.91
N ASP A 154 -40.22 -13.15 23.17
CA ASP A 154 -39.18 -12.26 23.67
C ASP A 154 -37.82 -12.92 23.44
N SER A 155 -36.78 -12.14 23.16
CA SER A 155 -35.58 -12.09 24.00
C SER A 155 -34.46 -11.37 23.26
N ASP A 156 -34.19 -10.18 23.77
CA ASP A 156 -32.88 -9.58 23.81
C ASP A 156 -31.89 -10.59 24.41
N ASP A 157 -30.84 -10.93 23.67
CA ASP A 157 -29.64 -11.55 24.25
C ASP A 157 -28.52 -10.50 24.23
N ASP A 158 -28.52 -9.69 25.28
CA ASP A 158 -27.34 -9.02 25.80
C ASP A 158 -26.46 -10.10 26.46
N ASP A 159 -25.41 -10.54 25.77
CA ASP A 159 -24.39 -11.45 26.30
C ASP A 159 -23.64 -10.81 27.50
N ILE A 160 -24.19 -10.98 28.70
CA ILE A 160 -23.52 -10.70 29.97
C ILE A 160 -22.67 -11.93 30.35
N TYR A 161 -21.34 -11.75 30.26
CA TYR A 161 -20.34 -12.69 30.78
C TYR A 161 -20.55 -12.93 32.29
N TYR A 162 -21.03 -14.12 32.65
CA TYR A 162 -20.91 -14.61 34.02
C TYR A 162 -19.58 -15.37 34.18
N GLU A 163 -18.71 -14.86 35.06
CA GLU A 163 -17.56 -15.61 35.54
C GLU A 163 -18.04 -16.74 36.45
N ASP A 164 -17.83 -17.99 36.03
CA ASP A 164 -18.07 -19.18 36.84
C ASP A 164 -16.93 -19.33 37.88
N PRO A 165 -17.20 -19.22 39.19
CA PRO A 165 -16.19 -19.34 40.24
C PRO A 165 -15.58 -20.75 40.37
N ASN A 166 -16.05 -21.75 39.62
CA ASN A 166 -15.50 -23.12 39.65
C ASN A 166 -14.71 -23.51 38.39
N ASN A 167 -14.50 -22.60 37.43
CA ASN A 167 -13.74 -22.89 36.22
C ASN A 167 -12.58 -21.91 36.01
N PRO A 168 -11.40 -22.13 36.64
CA PRO A 168 -10.26 -21.25 36.48
C PRO A 168 -9.77 -21.26 35.02
N ASN A 169 -9.76 -20.09 34.39
CA ASN A 169 -9.35 -19.87 33.01
C ASN A 169 -7.86 -20.25 32.83
N PRO A 170 -7.52 -21.23 31.96
CA PRO A 170 -6.19 -21.83 31.90
C PRO A 170 -5.13 -20.95 31.21
N TYR A 171 -5.46 -19.72 30.80
CA TYR A 171 -4.58 -18.84 30.04
C TYR A 171 -3.97 -17.68 30.83
N PHE A 172 -4.24 -17.59 32.14
CA PHE A 172 -3.50 -16.71 33.05
C PHE A 172 -2.62 -17.55 33.97
N ASN A 173 -1.37 -17.76 33.56
CA ASN A 173 -0.25 -17.97 34.49
C ASN A 173 0.84 -16.98 34.07
N ASP A 174 1.33 -16.23 35.07
CA ASP A 174 2.31 -15.14 35.07
C ASP A 174 3.40 -15.14 33.98
#